data_AF-A0A536Y0R2-F1
#
_entry.id   AF-A0A536Y0R2-F1
#
_cell.length_a   1.000
_cell.length_b   1.000
_cell.length_c   1.000
_cell.angle_alpha   90.00
_cell.angle_beta   90.00
_cell.angle_gamma   90.00
#
_symmetry.space_group_name_H-M   'P 1'
#
loop_
_entity.id
_entity.type
_entity.pdbx_description
1 polymer ?
#
loop_
_entity_poly.entity_id
_entity_poly.type
_entity_poly.pdbx_seq_one_letter_code
_entity_poly.pdbx_strand_id
1 'polypeptide(L)'
;GARSPYRLWGKDRWARLAAYLTRRGLTVVWSAGPGEGTQVSAIDPGGCHASYAGKLDLAQLWHLLKRARLLVCPDTGIAHMGRLVNAPTVTLFGPGSATLFGAGEFWKSSPYRAITVDNFPCRDQNMLFKREIPWMRHCSRGAKECGNNLCMQVISLDRVESAIESLLGLEPERNAA
;
A
#
# COMPACT_ATOMS: atom_id res chain seq x y z
N GLY A 1 -5.82 0.47 -5.86
CA GLY A 1 -7.16 0.53 -5.26
C GLY A 1 -7.33 -0.50 -4.17
N ALA A 2 -8.56 -0.65 -3.70
CA ALA A 2 -8.97 -1.66 -2.72
C ALA A 2 -10.50 -1.77 -2.75
N ARG A 3 -11.04 -3.00 -2.68
CA ARG A 3 -12.49 -3.23 -2.62
C ARG A 3 -13.17 -2.54 -1.43
N SER A 4 -12.48 -2.46 -0.30
CA SER A 4 -12.99 -1.83 0.91
C SER A 4 -12.50 -0.38 1.00
N PRO A 5 -13.41 0.61 1.17
CA PRO A 5 -13.02 2.01 1.31
C PRO A 5 -12.12 2.25 2.54
N TYR A 6 -12.22 1.40 3.57
CA TYR A 6 -11.41 1.50 4.79
C TYR A 6 -9.93 1.18 4.59
N ARG A 7 -9.56 0.65 3.42
CA ARG A 7 -8.17 0.38 3.03
C ARG A 7 -7.59 1.50 2.16
N LEU A 8 -8.35 2.55 1.86
CA LEU A 8 -7.87 3.68 1.07
C LEU A 8 -7.03 4.62 1.93
N TRP A 9 -5.86 5.00 1.41
CA TRP A 9 -4.93 5.88 2.12
C TRP A 9 -5.28 7.36 2.00
N GLY A 10 -6.08 7.76 0.99
CA GLY A 10 -6.43 9.15 0.73
C GLY A 10 -5.65 9.72 -0.46
N LYS A 11 -6.37 10.45 -1.33
CA LYS A 11 -5.85 10.89 -2.63
C LYS A 11 -4.66 11.84 -2.53
N ASP A 12 -4.71 12.79 -1.58
CA ASP A 12 -3.68 13.83 -1.46
C ASP A 12 -2.34 13.24 -1.01
N ARG A 13 -2.36 12.18 -0.19
CA ARG A 13 -1.15 11.45 0.22
C ARG A 13 -0.52 10.70 -0.94
N TRP A 14 -1.33 10.06 -1.80
CA TRP A 14 -0.82 9.45 -3.02
C TRP A 14 -0.23 10.47 -3.99
N ALA A 15 -0.88 11.62 -4.18
CA ALA A 15 -0.39 12.69 -5.04
C ALA A 15 0.96 13.23 -4.55
N ARG A 16 1.07 13.50 -3.25
CA ARG A 16 2.34 13.93 -2.63
C ARG A 16 3.43 12.87 -2.74
N LEU A 17 3.11 11.59 -2.54
CA LEU A 17 4.05 10.49 -2.71
C LEU A 17 4.54 10.39 -4.16
N ALA A 18 3.66 10.55 -5.15
CA ALA A 18 4.06 10.55 -6.56
C ALA A 18 5.02 11.70 -6.86
N ALA A 19 4.71 12.91 -6.38
CA ALA A 19 5.61 14.07 -6.52
C ALA A 19 6.98 13.82 -5.85
N TYR A 20 6.99 13.23 -4.65
CA TYR A 20 8.22 12.81 -3.96
C TYR A 20 9.04 11.83 -4.82
N LEU A 21 8.43 10.75 -5.29
CA LEU A 21 9.12 9.74 -6.12
C LEU A 21 9.66 10.34 -7.43
N THR A 22 8.91 11.23 -8.08
CA THR A 22 9.36 11.94 -9.27
C THR A 22 10.59 12.82 -8.98
N ARG A 23 10.62 13.55 -7.85
CA ARG A 23 11.83 14.31 -7.43
C ARG A 23 13.03 13.41 -7.15
N ARG A 24 12.79 12.17 -6.68
CA ARG A 24 13.83 11.14 -6.52
C ARG A 24 14.28 10.50 -7.85
N GLY A 25 13.80 11.00 -9.00
CA GLY A 25 14.17 10.51 -10.33
C GLY A 25 13.50 9.18 -10.70
N LEU A 26 12.43 8.78 -10.00
CA LEU A 26 11.69 7.57 -10.31
C LEU A 26 10.50 7.89 -11.20
N THR A 27 10.32 7.11 -12.27
CA THR A 27 9.11 7.16 -13.10
C THR A 27 7.93 6.55 -12.35
N VAL A 28 6.95 7.37 -11.99
CA VAL A 28 5.72 6.90 -11.35
C VAL A 28 4.74 6.38 -12.41
N VAL A 29 4.11 5.25 -12.09
CA VAL A 29 3.08 4.60 -12.91
C VAL A 29 1.92 4.22 -12.02
N TRP A 30 0.71 4.63 -12.40
CA TRP A 30 -0.52 4.25 -11.70
C TRP A 30 -1.06 2.92 -12.20
N SER A 31 -1.46 2.08 -11.24
CA SER A 31 -2.21 0.85 -11.49
C SER A 31 -3.42 0.79 -10.57
N ALA A 32 -4.52 0.24 -11.08
CA ALA A 32 -5.75 0.00 -10.35
C ALA A 32 -6.57 -1.09 -11.06
N GLY A 33 -7.49 -1.71 -10.35
CA GLY A 33 -8.38 -2.72 -10.92
C GLY A 33 -9.41 -2.12 -11.89
N PRO A 34 -10.17 -2.98 -12.60
CA PRO A 34 -11.31 -2.55 -13.40
C PRO A 34 -12.30 -1.70 -12.59
N GLY A 35 -12.73 -0.57 -13.14
CA GLY A 35 -13.65 0.37 -12.47
C GLY A 35 -13.02 1.31 -11.44
N GLU A 36 -11.73 1.19 -11.13
CA GLU A 36 -11.03 2.05 -10.16
C GLU A 36 -10.35 3.28 -10.81
N GLY A 37 -10.56 3.51 -12.11
CA GLY A 37 -9.92 4.62 -12.85
C GLY A 37 -10.22 6.01 -12.28
N THR A 38 -11.44 6.21 -11.76
CA THR A 38 -11.85 7.48 -11.12
C THR A 38 -11.02 7.80 -9.88
N GLN A 39 -10.55 6.78 -9.15
CA GLN A 39 -9.67 6.98 -8.00
C GLN A 39 -8.30 7.51 -8.44
N VAL A 40 -7.77 7.00 -9.55
CA VAL A 40 -6.51 7.48 -10.13
C VAL A 40 -6.67 8.90 -10.66
N SER A 41 -7.75 9.21 -11.37
CA SER A 41 -8.03 10.57 -11.82
C SER A 41 -8.20 11.57 -10.67
N ALA A 42 -8.70 11.13 -9.51
CA ALA A 42 -8.78 11.98 -8.33
C ALA A 42 -7.42 12.23 -7.66
N ILE A 43 -6.46 11.33 -7.84
CA ILE A 43 -5.08 11.46 -7.34
C ILE A 43 -4.25 12.33 -8.29
N ASP A 44 -4.38 12.10 -9.59
CA ASP A 44 -3.59 12.75 -10.64
C ASP A 44 -4.52 13.32 -11.72
N PRO A 45 -5.24 14.42 -11.42
CA PRO A 45 -6.23 15.00 -12.33
C PRO A 45 -5.63 15.55 -13.62
N GLY A 46 -4.35 15.94 -13.58
CA GLY A 46 -3.61 16.43 -14.75
C GLY A 46 -3.07 15.31 -15.64
N GLY A 47 -3.15 14.04 -15.20
CA GLY A 47 -2.57 12.92 -15.93
C GLY A 47 -1.06 13.04 -16.12
N CYS A 48 -0.36 13.61 -15.13
CA CYS A 48 1.08 13.86 -15.20
C CYS A 48 1.90 12.57 -15.26
N HIS A 49 1.33 11.46 -14.77
CA HIS A 49 1.98 10.15 -14.75
C HIS A 49 1.20 9.13 -15.58
N ALA A 50 1.91 8.15 -16.14
CA ALA A 50 1.28 7.07 -16.90
C ALA A 50 0.29 6.28 -16.04
N SER A 51 -0.87 5.94 -16.60
CA SER A 51 -1.91 5.16 -15.90
C SER A 51 -2.38 3.96 -16.71
N TYR A 52 -2.25 2.79 -16.09
CA TYR A 52 -2.77 1.51 -16.57
C TYR A 52 -3.97 1.01 -15.77
N ALA A 53 -4.67 1.91 -15.07
CA ALA A 53 -5.87 1.58 -14.30
C ALA A 53 -6.93 0.86 -15.15
N GLY A 54 -7.29 -0.35 -14.76
CA GLY A 54 -8.25 -1.19 -15.48
C GLY A 54 -7.81 -1.67 -16.86
N LYS A 55 -6.53 -1.47 -17.24
CA LYS A 55 -6.01 -1.80 -18.58
C LYS A 55 -5.14 -3.06 -18.62
N LEU A 56 -4.74 -3.58 -17.47
CA LEU A 56 -3.87 -4.76 -17.37
C LEU A 56 -4.63 -5.94 -16.79
N ASP A 57 -4.40 -7.12 -17.37
CA ASP A 57 -4.68 -8.38 -16.68
C ASP A 57 -3.59 -8.70 -15.63
N LEU A 58 -3.78 -9.80 -14.89
CA LEU A 58 -2.85 -10.19 -13.84
C LEU A 58 -1.45 -10.59 -14.37
N ALA A 59 -1.36 -11.17 -15.57
CA ALA A 59 -0.08 -11.59 -16.15
C ALA A 59 0.72 -10.38 -16.64
N GLN A 60 0.06 -9.41 -17.26
CA GLN A 60 0.65 -8.13 -17.66
C GLN A 60 1.09 -7.32 -16.45
N LEU A 61 0.28 -7.27 -15.39
CA LEU A 61 0.67 -6.61 -14.14
C LEU A 61 1.86 -7.30 -13.48
N TRP A 62 1.91 -8.64 -13.48
CA TRP A 62 3.07 -9.39 -13.02
C TRP A 62 4.35 -9.00 -13.78
N HIS A 63 4.27 -8.88 -15.10
CA HIS A 63 5.42 -8.46 -15.93
C HIS A 63 5.85 -7.02 -15.64
N LEU A 64 4.91 -6.11 -15.41
CA LEU A 64 5.19 -4.75 -15.01
C LEU A 64 5.92 -4.72 -13.65
N LEU A 65 5.40 -5.44 -12.65
CA LEU A 65 5.98 -5.47 -11.30
C LEU A 65 7.36 -6.10 -11.28
N LYS A 66 7.62 -7.14 -12.08
CA LYS A 66 8.95 -7.77 -12.17
C LYS A 66 10.06 -6.79 -12.56
N ARG A 67 9.72 -5.72 -13.28
CA ARG A 67 10.66 -4.67 -13.71
C ARG A 67 10.58 -3.41 -12.86
N ALA A 68 9.67 -3.36 -11.88
CA ALA A 68 9.50 -2.20 -11.02
C ALA A 68 10.65 -2.10 -10.01
N ARG A 69 11.21 -0.90 -9.86
CA ARG A 69 12.17 -0.62 -8.78
C ARG A 69 11.52 -0.55 -7.41
N LEU A 70 10.23 -0.26 -7.37
CA LEU A 70 9.46 -0.10 -6.15
C LEU A 70 7.97 -0.32 -6.46
N LEU A 71 7.27 -1.01 -5.56
CA LEU A 71 5.82 -1.06 -5.47
C LEU A 71 5.38 -0.43 -4.14
N VAL A 72 4.45 0.53 -4.20
CA VAL A 72 3.76 1.05 -3.00
C VAL A 72 2.27 0.78 -3.15
N CYS A 73 1.67 0.07 -2.20
CA CYS A 73 0.26 -0.32 -2.29
C CYS A 73 -0.40 -0.54 -0.93
N PRO A 74 -1.74 -0.46 -0.82
CA PRO A 74 -2.44 -0.96 0.35
C PRO A 74 -2.41 -2.50 0.41
N ASP A 75 -2.64 -3.05 1.60
CA ASP A 75 -2.80 -4.50 1.85
C ASP A 75 -3.93 -5.11 1.00
N THR A 76 -3.54 -5.62 -0.16
CA THR A 76 -4.35 -6.19 -1.24
C THR A 76 -3.54 -7.26 -1.98
N GLY A 77 -4.18 -8.02 -2.88
CA GLY A 77 -3.50 -9.08 -3.64
C GLY A 77 -2.23 -8.63 -4.38
N ILE A 78 -2.15 -7.36 -4.80
CA ILE A 78 -0.97 -6.79 -5.48
C ILE A 78 0.25 -6.73 -4.56
N ALA A 79 0.08 -6.53 -3.25
CA ALA A 79 1.17 -6.59 -2.27
C ALA A 79 1.80 -8.00 -2.18
N HIS A 80 0.99 -9.05 -2.38
CA HIS A 80 1.50 -10.43 -2.45
C HIS A 80 2.21 -10.68 -3.79
N MET A 81 1.64 -10.18 -4.89
CA MET A 81 2.26 -10.29 -6.21
C MET A 81 3.64 -9.61 -6.27
N GLY A 82 3.79 -8.42 -5.66
CA GLY A 82 5.08 -7.72 -5.58
C GLY A 82 6.16 -8.58 -4.90
N ARG A 83 5.81 -9.25 -3.79
CA ARG A 83 6.70 -10.19 -3.11
C ARG A 83 7.02 -11.42 -3.97
N LEU A 84 6.03 -11.99 -4.65
CA LEU A 84 6.22 -13.14 -5.55
C LEU A 84 7.22 -12.86 -6.67
N VAL A 85 7.25 -11.63 -7.19
CA VAL A 85 8.22 -11.21 -8.24
C VAL A 85 9.49 -10.58 -7.69
N ASN A 86 9.67 -10.59 -6.37
CA ASN A 86 10.79 -9.97 -5.66
C ASN A 86 10.98 -8.47 -5.95
N ALA A 87 9.89 -7.75 -6.26
CA ALA A 87 9.92 -6.31 -6.39
C ALA A 87 10.00 -5.66 -5.00
N PRO A 88 10.90 -4.68 -4.76
CA PRO A 88 10.89 -3.92 -3.53
C PRO A 88 9.51 -3.35 -3.24
N THR A 89 8.90 -3.74 -2.12
CA THR A 89 7.49 -3.48 -1.85
C THR A 89 7.28 -2.80 -0.49
N VAL A 90 6.59 -1.67 -0.50
CA VAL A 90 6.07 -0.99 0.70
C VAL A 90 4.55 -1.20 0.73
N THR A 91 4.04 -1.87 1.77
CA THR A 91 2.61 -2.16 1.90
C THR A 91 1.99 -1.44 3.09
N LEU A 92 0.87 -0.76 2.86
CA LEU A 92 0.16 0.01 3.88
C LEU A 92 -0.96 -0.85 4.50
N PHE A 93 -0.90 -1.06 5.82
CA PHE A 93 -1.90 -1.80 6.59
C PHE A 93 -2.66 -0.89 7.54
N GLY A 94 -3.90 -0.57 7.19
CA GLY A 94 -4.87 0.03 8.10
C GLY A 94 -5.63 -1.04 8.88
N PRO A 95 -6.74 -1.58 8.36
CA PRO A 95 -7.55 -2.58 9.07
C PRO A 95 -6.93 -3.99 9.05
N GLY A 96 -6.06 -4.28 8.08
CA GLY A 96 -5.36 -5.56 7.97
C GLY A 96 -4.28 -5.76 9.03
N SER A 97 -3.81 -7.00 9.17
CA SER A 97 -2.74 -7.39 10.08
C SER A 97 -1.45 -7.65 9.30
N ALA A 98 -0.42 -6.84 9.54
CA ALA A 98 0.90 -7.06 8.96
C ALA A 98 1.55 -8.36 9.47
N THR A 99 1.23 -8.79 10.69
CA THR A 99 1.68 -10.08 11.23
C THR A 99 1.16 -11.26 10.42
N LEU A 100 -0.09 -11.17 9.95
CA LEU A 100 -0.76 -12.26 9.24
C LEU A 100 -0.49 -12.23 7.72
N PHE A 101 -0.54 -11.05 7.10
CA PHE A 101 -0.48 -10.88 5.65
C PHE A 101 0.82 -10.24 5.15
N GLY A 102 1.66 -9.75 6.05
CA GLY A 102 2.99 -9.24 5.73
C GLY A 102 3.97 -10.37 5.39
N ALA A 103 5.27 -10.13 5.56
CA ALA A 103 6.29 -11.07 5.10
C ALA A 103 6.18 -12.45 5.77
N GLY A 104 5.93 -12.48 7.09
CA GLY A 104 6.03 -13.70 7.87
C GLY A 104 7.42 -14.36 7.74
N GLU A 105 7.51 -15.62 8.14
CA GLU A 105 8.78 -16.36 8.06
C GLU A 105 9.16 -16.70 6.62
N PHE A 106 8.17 -17.03 5.78
CA PHE A 106 8.39 -17.46 4.40
C PHE A 106 9.02 -16.37 3.53
N TRP A 107 8.58 -15.11 3.67
CA TRP A 107 9.09 -13.99 2.88
C TRP A 107 10.08 -13.10 3.65
N LYS A 108 10.71 -13.59 4.72
CA LYS A 108 11.59 -12.79 5.57
C LYS A 108 12.77 -12.13 4.84
N SER A 109 13.22 -12.72 3.75
CA SER A 109 14.31 -12.21 2.90
C SER A 109 13.84 -11.35 1.73
N SER A 110 12.53 -11.19 1.53
CA SER A 110 12.00 -10.33 0.46
C SER A 110 12.30 -8.86 0.76
N PRO A 111 12.59 -8.02 -0.25
CA PRO A 111 12.76 -6.58 -0.08
C PRO A 111 11.39 -5.95 0.20
N TYR A 112 10.94 -6.06 1.44
CA TYR A 112 9.57 -5.75 1.84
C TYR A 112 9.53 -4.92 3.13
N ARG A 113 8.62 -3.94 3.16
CA ARG A 113 8.30 -3.16 4.37
C ARG A 113 6.79 -3.05 4.54
N ALA A 114 6.29 -3.51 5.69
CA ALA A 114 4.92 -3.25 6.12
C ALA A 114 4.87 -1.95 6.91
N ILE A 115 3.99 -1.03 6.51
CA ILE A 115 3.73 0.22 7.22
C ILE A 115 2.38 0.11 7.90
N THR A 116 2.43 0.14 9.22
CA THR A 116 1.25 0.07 10.08
C THR A 116 1.53 0.80 11.39
N VAL A 117 0.49 1.13 12.12
CA VAL A 117 0.59 1.36 13.57
C VAL A 117 0.34 0.01 14.20
N ASP A 118 1.03 -0.42 15.27
CA ASP A 118 0.83 -1.79 15.82
C ASP A 118 -0.36 -1.88 16.77
N ASN A 119 -0.52 -0.89 17.65
CA ASN A 119 -1.58 -0.86 18.65
C ASN A 119 -2.67 0.15 18.26
N PHE A 120 -3.40 -0.14 17.19
CA PHE A 120 -4.53 0.68 16.77
C PHE A 120 -5.84 0.13 17.38
N PRO A 121 -6.62 0.94 18.16
CA PRO A 121 -7.75 0.44 18.97
C PRO A 121 -8.82 -0.36 18.22
N CYS A 122 -9.06 -0.05 16.94
CA CYS A 122 -10.09 -0.75 16.17
C CYS A 122 -9.66 -2.15 15.66
N ARG A 123 -8.42 -2.59 15.90
CA ARG A 123 -7.97 -3.95 15.55
C ARG A 123 -8.00 -4.87 16.75
N ASP A 124 -9.20 -5.08 17.26
CA ASP A 124 -9.52 -5.84 18.46
C ASP A 124 -10.12 -7.22 18.16
N GLN A 125 -10.36 -7.55 16.88
CA GLN A 125 -10.94 -8.82 16.46
C GLN A 125 -9.87 -9.88 16.26
N ASN A 126 -10.24 -11.14 16.49
CA ASN A 126 -9.37 -12.31 16.47
C ASN A 126 -9.95 -13.49 15.66
N MET A 127 -10.97 -13.24 14.82
CA MET A 127 -11.69 -14.25 14.05
C MET A 127 -11.40 -14.11 12.56
N LEU A 128 -10.80 -15.12 11.95
CA LEU A 128 -10.49 -15.15 10.51
C LEU A 128 -10.96 -16.45 9.88
N PHE A 129 -11.70 -16.36 8.77
CA PHE A 129 -12.25 -17.52 8.07
C PHE A 129 -12.98 -18.51 9.01
N LYS A 130 -13.79 -17.96 9.93
CA LYS A 130 -14.53 -18.72 10.95
C LYS A 130 -13.65 -19.50 11.94
N ARG A 131 -12.39 -19.11 12.10
CA ARG A 131 -11.45 -19.67 13.07
C ARG A 131 -11.00 -18.58 14.03
N GLU A 132 -11.04 -18.90 15.32
CA GLU A 132 -10.47 -18.05 16.35
C GLU A 132 -8.95 -18.20 16.38
N ILE A 133 -8.24 -17.07 16.41
CA ILE A 133 -6.80 -16.99 16.45
C ILE A 133 -6.43 -15.98 17.56
N PRO A 134 -6.17 -16.43 18.80
CA PRO A 134 -6.12 -15.54 19.97
C PRO A 134 -5.12 -14.38 19.90
N TRP A 135 -3.99 -14.59 19.23
CA TRP A 135 -2.94 -13.57 19.08
C TRP A 135 -3.23 -12.55 17.96
N MET A 136 -4.23 -12.81 17.13
CA MET A 136 -4.48 -12.04 15.92
C MET A 136 -5.26 -10.77 16.23
N ARG A 137 -4.85 -9.69 15.56
CA ARG A 137 -5.42 -8.35 15.70
C ARG A 137 -5.70 -7.80 14.30
N HIS A 138 -6.98 -7.67 13.97
CA HIS A 138 -7.43 -7.06 12.71
C HIS A 138 -8.77 -6.36 12.90
N CYS A 139 -9.22 -5.66 11.85
CA CYS A 139 -10.52 -5.02 11.79
C CYS A 139 -11.25 -5.45 10.51
N SER A 140 -12.46 -5.97 10.66
CA SER A 140 -13.41 -6.32 9.60
C SER A 140 -14.70 -5.50 9.68
N ARG A 141 -14.72 -4.45 10.54
CA ARG A 141 -15.85 -3.52 10.69
C ARG A 141 -16.29 -2.94 9.35
N GLY A 142 -17.60 -2.87 9.16
CA GLY A 142 -18.23 -2.32 7.96
C GLY A 142 -18.64 -0.85 8.12
N ALA A 143 -19.45 -0.36 7.17
CA ALA A 143 -19.91 1.03 7.13
C ALA A 143 -20.76 1.48 8.31
N LYS A 144 -21.42 0.54 8.99
CA LYS A 144 -22.21 0.84 10.18
C LYS A 144 -21.35 1.09 11.42
N GLU A 145 -20.10 0.63 11.41
CA GLU A 145 -19.22 0.60 12.59
C GLU A 145 -17.95 1.46 12.41
N CYS A 146 -17.53 1.69 11.16
CA CYS A 146 -16.33 2.47 10.83
C CYS A 146 -16.71 3.70 9.99
N GLY A 147 -16.66 4.88 10.63
CA GLY A 147 -16.99 6.15 9.96
C GLY A 147 -15.83 6.81 9.22
N ASN A 148 -14.58 6.63 9.67
CA ASN A 148 -13.48 7.50 9.25
C ASN A 148 -12.11 6.81 9.06
N ASN A 149 -12.06 5.48 8.87
CA ASN A 149 -10.85 4.70 8.53
C ASN A 149 -9.52 5.19 9.15
N LEU A 150 -9.54 5.62 10.42
CA LEU A 150 -8.43 6.36 11.04
C LEU A 150 -7.12 5.55 11.03
N CYS A 151 -7.22 4.23 11.02
CA CYS A 151 -6.10 3.30 10.89
C CYS A 151 -5.30 3.46 9.59
N MET A 152 -5.94 3.90 8.49
CA MET A 152 -5.23 4.29 7.27
C MET A 152 -4.73 5.73 7.34
N GLN A 153 -5.53 6.64 7.91
CA GLN A 153 -5.20 8.06 7.91
C GLN A 153 -3.97 8.41 8.78
N VAL A 154 -3.76 7.66 9.86
CA VAL A 154 -2.61 7.81 10.75
C VAL A 154 -1.29 7.37 10.10
N ILE A 155 -1.33 6.63 8.98
CA ILE A 155 -0.13 6.31 8.21
C ILE A 155 0.30 7.61 7.52
N SER A 156 1.27 8.30 8.10
CA SER A 156 1.84 9.53 7.55
C SER A 156 2.64 9.27 6.29
N LEU A 157 2.74 10.27 5.41
CA LEU A 157 3.60 10.25 4.24
C LEU A 157 5.07 10.03 4.63
N ASP A 158 5.58 10.74 5.64
CA ASP A 158 6.97 10.67 6.07
C ASP A 158 7.41 9.24 6.44
N ARG A 159 6.56 8.50 7.17
CA ARG A 159 6.80 7.08 7.48
C ARG A 159 6.88 6.19 6.23
N VAL A 160 6.14 6.52 5.18
CA VAL A 160 6.21 5.82 3.89
C VAL A 160 7.49 6.18 3.15
N GLU A 161 7.86 7.48 3.13
CA GLU A 161 9.10 7.97 2.51
C GLU A 161 10.35 7.36 3.17
N SER A 162 10.45 7.38 4.50
CA SER A 162 11.57 6.75 5.23
C SER A 162 11.66 5.25 4.99
N ALA A 163 10.53 4.57 4.84
CA ALA A 163 10.52 3.14 4.51
C ALA A 163 11.01 2.88 3.08
N ILE A 164 10.65 3.74 2.13
CA ILE A 164 11.16 3.68 0.76
C ILE A 164 12.66 3.93 0.74
N GLU A 165 13.13 4.93 1.49
CA GLU A 165 14.54 5.28 1.58
C GLU A 165 15.37 4.11 2.12
N SER A 166 14.96 3.55 3.26
CA SER A 166 15.60 2.37 3.85
C SER A 166 15.58 1.17 2.89
N LEU A 167 14.48 0.97 2.16
CA LEU A 167 14.32 -0.18 1.27
C LEU A 167 15.15 -0.07 -0.01
N LEU A 168 15.33 1.15 -0.53
CA LEU A 168 16.06 1.42 -1.77
C LEU A 168 17.52 1.85 -1.55
N GLY A 169 17.95 2.01 -0.30
CA GLY A 169 19.30 2.50 0.03
C GLY A 169 19.50 3.96 -0.41
N LEU A 170 18.47 4.79 -0.24
CA LEU A 170 18.49 6.20 -0.60
C LEU A 170 18.81 7.07 0.61
N GLU A 171 19.60 8.11 0.41
CA GLU A 171 19.81 9.14 1.43
C GLU A 171 18.50 9.93 1.69
N PRO A 172 18.23 10.31 2.96
CA PRO A 172 17.05 11.10 3.33
C PRO A 172 16.91 12.36 2.47
N GLU A 173 15.69 12.66 2.02
CA GLU A 173 15.43 13.95 1.36
C GLU A 173 15.68 15.08 2.36
N ARG A 174 16.78 15.83 2.19
CA ARG A 174 17.00 17.08 2.94
C ARG A 174 15.89 18.03 2.51
N ASN A 175 15.03 18.41 3.46
CA ASN A 175 13.98 19.42 3.23
C ASN A 175 14.57 20.59 2.44
N ALA A 176 14.07 20.78 1.21
CA ALA A 176 14.24 22.05 0.53
C ALA A 176 13.51 23.08 1.40
N ALA A 177 14.29 23.93 2.06
CA ALA A 177 13.80 25.08 2.81
C ALA A 177 13.06 26.05 1.88
#